data_AF-A0A1V4X983-F1
#
_entry.id   AF-A0A1V4X983-F1
#
_cell.length_a   1.000
_cell.length_b   1.000
_cell.length_c   1.000
_cell.angle_alpha   90.00
_cell.angle_beta   90.00
_cell.angle_gamma   90.00
#
_symmetry.space_group_name_H-M   'P 1'
#
loop_
_entity.id
_entity.type
_entity.pdbx_description
1 polymer ?
#
loop_
_entity_poly.entity_id
_entity_poly.type
_entity_poly.pdbx_seq_one_letter_code
_entity_poly.pdbx_strand_id
1 'polypeptide(L)'
;MKKRSEKSSGNGFADLGFPNSEQELVKAKLTVEIYRPLKARGLTQTEAAKLLGTTQAQMSALMRCRPVSVSVGRLMEFLTILGQDVELTQRETEVLKWAREGKSRWETSVILKVSEETVKFHMENALQKLKAVNRAQAVAIAMEHDLLKA
;
A
#
# COMPACT_ATOMS: atom_id res chain seq x y z
N MET A 1 -4.52 33.24 -26.90
CA MET A 1 -4.80 33.15 -25.45
C MET A 1 -3.60 32.53 -24.75
N LYS A 2 -2.84 33.29 -23.95
CA LYS A 2 -1.75 32.75 -23.12
C LYS A 2 -2.37 31.93 -21.98
N LYS A 3 -2.20 30.60 -21.98
CA LYS A 3 -2.52 29.78 -20.81
C LYS A 3 -1.63 30.24 -19.66
N ARG A 4 -2.21 30.89 -18.64
CA ARG A 4 -1.53 31.10 -17.36
C ARG A 4 -1.43 29.72 -16.71
N SER A 5 -0.24 29.13 -16.72
CA SER A 5 0.04 27.97 -15.87
C SER A 5 0.47 28.51 -14.51
N GLU A 6 -0.40 28.38 -13.52
CA GLU A 6 -0.02 28.61 -12.13
C GLU A 6 0.80 27.41 -11.64
N LYS A 7 1.84 27.69 -10.86
CA LYS A 7 2.76 26.69 -10.32
C LYS A 7 2.01 25.92 -9.23
N SER A 8 1.80 24.61 -9.41
CA SER A 8 1.05 23.81 -8.43
C SER A 8 1.75 23.82 -7.07
N SER A 9 0.96 23.93 -6.01
CA SER A 9 1.43 23.82 -4.62
C SER A 9 1.84 22.40 -4.23
N GLY A 10 1.60 21.41 -5.09
CA GLY A 10 1.73 19.98 -4.78
C GLY A 10 0.49 19.40 -4.10
N ASN A 11 -0.52 20.23 -3.79
CA ASN A 11 -1.83 19.80 -3.32
C ASN A 11 -2.92 20.31 -4.27
N GLY A 12 -3.37 19.45 -5.18
CA GLY A 12 -4.43 19.80 -6.13
C GLY A 12 -5.75 20.22 -5.48
N PHE A 13 -6.05 19.77 -4.25
CA PHE A 13 -7.23 20.23 -3.51
C PHE A 13 -7.08 21.67 -3.02
N ALA A 14 -5.87 22.06 -2.61
CA ALA A 14 -5.58 23.43 -2.19
C ALA A 14 -5.61 24.37 -3.40
N ASP A 15 -5.03 23.94 -4.53
CA ASP A 15 -5.02 24.67 -5.80
C ASP A 15 -6.46 24.92 -6.32
N LEU A 16 -7.41 24.03 -5.98
CA LEU A 16 -8.84 24.14 -6.34
C LEU A 16 -9.70 24.83 -5.27
N GLY A 17 -9.12 25.31 -4.17
CA GLY A 17 -9.83 26.04 -3.12
C GLY A 17 -10.74 25.18 -2.24
N PHE A 18 -10.50 23.86 -2.16
CA PHE A 18 -11.29 23.00 -1.28
C PHE A 18 -11.00 23.30 0.19
N PRO A 19 -12.03 23.38 1.06
CA PRO A 19 -11.81 23.39 2.50
C PRO A 19 -11.20 22.04 2.92
N ASN A 20 -10.35 22.06 3.96
CA ASN A 20 -9.64 20.87 4.46
C ASN A 20 -8.79 20.15 3.38
N SER A 21 -8.19 20.92 2.47
CA SER A 21 -7.39 20.39 1.34
C SER A 21 -6.28 19.41 1.75
N GLU A 22 -5.66 19.56 2.91
CA GLU A 22 -4.68 18.60 3.44
C GLU A 22 -5.34 17.25 3.79
N GLN A 23 -6.50 17.28 4.43
CA GLN A 23 -7.22 16.08 4.80
C GLN A 23 -7.71 15.32 3.57
N GLU A 24 -8.19 16.04 2.54
CA GLU A 24 -8.61 15.43 1.27
C GLU A 24 -7.42 14.83 0.51
N LEU A 25 -6.25 15.49 0.56
CA LEU A 25 -5.01 14.92 0.03
C LEU A 25 -4.62 13.62 0.76
N VAL A 26 -4.73 13.58 2.09
CA VAL A 26 -4.46 12.38 2.89
C VAL A 26 -5.44 11.26 2.54
N LYS A 27 -6.75 11.53 2.48
CA LYS A 27 -7.75 10.54 2.08
C LYS A 27 -7.48 9.99 0.68
N ALA A 28 -7.10 10.85 -0.27
CA ALA A 28 -6.77 10.43 -1.63
C ALA A 28 -5.56 9.49 -1.64
N LYS A 29 -4.48 9.83 -0.93
CA LYS A 29 -3.28 8.98 -0.80
C LYS A 29 -3.62 7.63 -0.17
N LEU A 30 -4.31 7.62 0.97
CA LEU A 30 -4.71 6.40 1.66
C LEU A 30 -5.61 5.50 0.79
N THR A 31 -6.52 6.10 0.04
CA THR A 31 -7.40 5.36 -0.88
C THR A 31 -6.60 4.62 -1.94
N VAL A 32 -5.57 5.25 -2.50
CA VAL A 32 -4.67 4.61 -3.46
C VAL A 32 -3.90 3.45 -2.82
N GLU A 33 -3.36 3.66 -1.62
CA GLU A 33 -2.63 2.61 -0.89
C GLU A 33 -3.52 1.42 -0.53
N ILE A 34 -4.81 1.64 -0.23
CA ILE A 34 -5.78 0.56 -0.01
C ILE A 34 -6.15 -0.13 -1.33
N TYR A 35 -6.28 0.62 -2.41
CA TYR A 35 -6.71 0.08 -3.70
C TYR A 35 -5.71 -0.93 -4.28
N ARG A 36 -4.40 -0.69 -4.13
CA ARG A 36 -3.34 -1.57 -4.65
C ARG A 36 -3.45 -3.02 -4.16
N PRO A 37 -3.44 -3.33 -2.85
CA PRO A 37 -3.57 -4.69 -2.35
C PRO A 37 -4.93 -5.32 -2.68
N LEU A 38 -6.03 -4.55 -2.66
CA LEU A 38 -7.35 -5.08 -3.04
C LEU A 38 -7.34 -5.59 -4.49
N LYS A 39 -6.77 -4.79 -5.40
CA LYS A 39 -6.63 -5.17 -6.81
C LYS A 39 -5.65 -6.32 -7.02
N ALA A 40 -4.51 -6.31 -6.34
CA ALA A 40 -3.51 -7.38 -6.45
C ALA A 40 -4.05 -8.75 -5.98
N ARG A 41 -4.97 -8.75 -5.01
CA ARG A 41 -5.67 -9.95 -4.53
C ARG A 41 -6.88 -10.35 -5.39
N GLY A 42 -7.22 -9.57 -6.42
CA GLY A 42 -8.37 -9.84 -7.29
C GLY A 42 -9.72 -9.76 -6.58
N LEU A 43 -9.81 -9.03 -5.45
CA LEU A 43 -11.03 -9.00 -4.65
C LEU A 43 -12.12 -8.18 -5.34
N THR A 44 -13.32 -8.75 -5.38
CA THR A 44 -14.54 -8.01 -5.74
C THR A 44 -14.86 -6.96 -4.66
N GLN A 45 -15.70 -5.98 -5.01
CA GLN A 45 -16.15 -4.96 -4.03
C GLN A 45 -16.81 -5.59 -2.80
N THR A 46 -17.55 -6.69 -2.98
CA THR A 46 -18.25 -7.39 -1.90
C THR A 46 -17.28 -8.14 -0.99
N GLU A 47 -16.29 -8.84 -1.56
CA GLU A 47 -15.26 -9.54 -0.78
C GLU A 47 -14.36 -8.56 -0.03
N ALA A 48 -13.96 -7.46 -0.68
CA ALA A 48 -13.20 -6.39 -0.04
C ALA A 48 -13.98 -5.75 1.10
N ALA A 49 -15.28 -5.50 0.92
CA ALA A 49 -16.15 -4.96 1.97
C ALA A 49 -16.24 -5.90 3.18
N LYS A 50 -16.42 -7.20 2.93
CA LYS A 50 -16.47 -8.23 3.99
C LYS A 50 -15.14 -8.33 4.74
N LEU A 51 -14.01 -8.35 4.02
CA LEU A 51 -12.67 -8.39 4.59
C LEU A 51 -12.39 -7.17 5.48
N LEU A 52 -12.77 -5.98 5.00
CA LEU A 52 -12.50 -4.70 5.66
C LEU A 52 -13.56 -4.32 6.70
N GLY A 53 -14.54 -5.19 6.97
CA GLY A 53 -15.62 -4.92 7.92
C GLY A 53 -16.43 -3.67 7.58
N THR A 54 -16.69 -3.42 6.31
CA THR A 54 -17.39 -2.23 5.80
C THR A 54 -18.52 -2.60 4.86
N THR A 55 -19.28 -1.61 4.39
CA THR A 55 -20.39 -1.84 3.47
C THR A 55 -19.90 -1.90 2.02
N GLN A 56 -20.63 -2.63 1.17
CA GLN A 56 -20.33 -2.67 -0.28
C GLN A 56 -20.46 -1.28 -0.92
N ALA A 57 -21.37 -0.42 -0.43
CA ALA A 57 -21.49 0.96 -0.88
C ALA A 57 -20.25 1.81 -0.55
N GLN A 58 -19.74 1.72 0.68
CA GLN A 58 -18.48 2.39 1.07
C GLN A 58 -17.29 1.86 0.27
N MET A 59 -17.23 0.54 0.05
CA MET A 59 -16.17 -0.07 -0.78
C MET A 59 -16.25 0.39 -2.24
N SER A 60 -17.44 0.47 -2.81
CA SER A 60 -17.66 0.99 -4.16
C SER A 60 -17.24 2.46 -4.30
N ALA A 61 -17.51 3.27 -3.28
CA ALA A 61 -17.08 4.68 -3.24
C ALA A 61 -15.54 4.79 -3.14
N LEU A 62 -14.92 3.98 -2.29
CA LEU A 62 -13.47 3.88 -2.14
C LEU A 62 -12.79 3.47 -3.46
N MET A 63 -13.28 2.42 -4.11
CA MET A 63 -12.77 1.92 -5.39
C MET A 63 -12.94 2.93 -6.54
N ARG A 64 -13.88 3.88 -6.41
CA ARG A 64 -14.07 5.01 -7.34
C ARG A 64 -13.30 6.27 -6.92
N CYS A 65 -12.34 6.14 -6.01
CA CYS A 65 -11.54 7.25 -5.46
C CYS A 65 -12.38 8.40 -4.88
N ARG A 66 -13.52 8.07 -4.27
CA ARG A 66 -14.44 9.03 -3.65
C ARG A 66 -14.73 8.65 -2.19
N PRO A 67 -13.74 8.70 -1.29
CA PRO A 67 -13.90 8.32 0.13
C PRO A 67 -14.58 9.42 0.97
N VAL A 68 -15.55 10.16 0.41
CA VAL A 68 -16.10 11.37 1.06
C VAL A 68 -16.73 11.05 2.42
N SER A 69 -17.36 9.88 2.55
CA SER A 69 -18.01 9.40 3.77
C SER A 69 -17.13 8.51 4.65
N VAL A 70 -15.84 8.36 4.33
CA VAL A 70 -14.91 7.54 5.10
C VAL A 70 -13.91 8.45 5.81
N SER A 71 -13.80 8.30 7.14
CA SER A 71 -12.84 9.07 7.93
C SER A 71 -11.41 8.61 7.64
N VAL A 72 -10.43 9.51 7.85
CA VAL A 72 -9.01 9.16 7.74
C VAL A 72 -8.65 7.97 8.64
N GLY A 73 -9.14 7.96 9.88
CA GLY A 73 -8.92 6.85 10.81
C GLY A 73 -9.43 5.51 10.27
N ARG A 74 -10.62 5.49 9.65
CA ARG A 74 -11.16 4.26 9.05
C ARG A 74 -10.33 3.78 7.85
N LEU A 75 -9.77 4.70 7.06
CA LEU A 75 -8.86 4.34 5.98
C LEU A 75 -7.54 3.76 6.53
N MET A 76 -7.02 4.30 7.64
CA MET A 76 -5.84 3.74 8.30
C MET A 76 -6.12 2.33 8.85
N GLU A 77 -7.29 2.10 9.47
CA GLU A 77 -7.71 0.76 9.90
C GLU A 77 -7.74 -0.23 8.72
N PHE A 78 -8.22 0.20 7.55
CA PHE A 78 -8.20 -0.65 6.35
C PHE A 78 -6.79 -1.02 5.93
N LEU A 79 -5.84 -0.07 5.97
CA LEU A 79 -4.44 -0.37 5.70
C LEU A 79 -3.89 -1.40 6.68
N THR A 80 -4.16 -1.28 7.98
CA THR A 80 -3.75 -2.27 8.98
C THR A 80 -4.34 -3.66 8.67
N ILE A 81 -5.64 -3.75 8.37
CA ILE A 81 -6.31 -5.02 8.00
C ILE A 81 -5.70 -5.63 6.72
N LEU A 82 -5.27 -4.78 5.79
CA LEU A 82 -4.62 -5.22 4.55
C LEU A 82 -3.16 -5.60 4.74
N GLY A 83 -2.59 -5.41 5.94
CA GLY A 83 -1.18 -5.59 6.20
C GLY A 83 -0.33 -4.49 5.56
N GLN A 84 -0.76 -3.25 5.67
CA GLN A 84 -0.04 -2.06 5.18
C GLN A 84 0.40 -1.19 6.36
N ASP A 85 0.80 -1.83 7.46
CA ASP A 85 1.36 -1.15 8.61
C ASP A 85 2.71 -0.48 8.26
N VAL A 86 3.13 0.52 9.05
CA VAL A 86 4.43 1.19 8.88
C VAL A 86 5.58 0.21 9.17
N GLU A 87 5.30 -0.82 9.94
CA GLU A 87 6.18 -1.97 10.16
C GLU A 87 6.09 -2.99 9.01
N LEU A 88 7.18 -3.75 8.82
CA LEU A 88 7.17 -4.87 7.90
C LEU A 88 6.15 -5.92 8.37
N THR A 89 5.23 -6.28 7.49
CA THR A 89 4.31 -7.39 7.75
C THR A 89 5.04 -8.72 7.72
N GLN A 90 4.40 -9.74 8.30
CA GLN A 90 4.92 -11.11 8.27
C GLN A 90 5.25 -11.58 6.84
N ARG A 91 4.42 -11.27 5.84
CA ARG A 91 4.68 -11.65 4.44
C ARG A 91 5.85 -10.89 3.82
N GLU A 92 5.98 -9.61 4.11
CA GLU A 92 7.13 -8.81 3.66
C GLU A 92 8.43 -9.32 4.29
N THR A 93 8.39 -9.65 5.58
CA THR A 93 9.49 -10.28 6.31
C THR A 93 9.85 -11.65 5.74
N GLU A 94 8.88 -12.52 5.45
CA GLU A 94 9.12 -13.83 4.82
C GLU A 94 9.79 -13.68 3.44
N VAL A 95 9.32 -12.74 2.62
CA VAL A 95 9.90 -12.48 1.29
C VAL A 95 11.33 -11.92 1.41
N LEU A 96 11.59 -11.05 2.39
CA LEU A 96 12.94 -10.56 2.69
C LEU A 96 13.86 -11.65 3.27
N LYS A 97 13.33 -12.59 4.06
CA LYS A 97 14.08 -13.76 4.53
C LYS A 97 14.54 -14.62 3.35
N TRP A 98 13.65 -14.98 2.44
CA TRP A 98 14.05 -15.76 1.25
C TRP A 98 14.95 -14.97 0.31
N ALA A 99 14.82 -13.64 0.29
CA ALA A 99 15.78 -12.77 -0.39
C ALA A 99 17.18 -12.81 0.21
N ARG A 100 17.29 -12.81 1.53
CA ARG A 100 18.55 -12.99 2.25
C ARG A 100 19.21 -14.32 1.89
N GLU A 101 18.42 -15.39 1.78
CA GLU A 101 18.90 -16.72 1.36
C GLU A 101 19.18 -16.85 -0.16
N GLY A 102 19.12 -15.75 -0.91
CA GLY A 102 19.46 -15.72 -2.34
C GLY A 102 18.40 -16.29 -3.27
N LYS A 103 17.20 -16.61 -2.77
CA LYS A 103 16.12 -17.18 -3.61
C LYS A 103 15.62 -16.18 -4.64
N SER A 104 15.28 -16.65 -5.83
CA SER A 104 14.60 -15.86 -6.85
C SER A 104 13.13 -15.60 -6.47
N ARG A 105 12.47 -14.67 -7.19
CA ARG A 105 11.03 -14.42 -7.05
C ARG A 105 10.20 -15.68 -7.28
N TRP A 106 10.55 -16.44 -8.32
CA TRP A 106 9.94 -17.72 -8.65
C TRP A 106 10.14 -18.78 -7.57
N GLU A 107 11.38 -18.98 -7.09
CA GLU A 107 11.62 -19.94 -6.00
C GLU A 107 10.85 -19.55 -4.73
N THR A 108 10.86 -18.26 -4.39
CA THR A 108 10.12 -17.73 -3.24
C THR A 108 8.62 -17.97 -3.37
N SER A 109 8.06 -17.82 -4.58
CA SER A 109 6.63 -18.05 -4.83
C SER A 109 6.26 -19.52 -4.65
N VAL A 110 7.12 -20.43 -5.11
CA VAL A 110 6.99 -21.88 -4.89
C VAL A 110 7.05 -22.21 -3.39
N ILE A 111 8.04 -21.67 -2.66
CA ILE A 111 8.23 -21.94 -1.23
C ILE A 111 7.04 -21.43 -0.40
N LEU A 112 6.57 -20.21 -0.67
CA LEU A 112 5.47 -19.58 0.07
C LEU A 112 4.08 -19.99 -0.42
N LYS A 113 3.99 -20.79 -1.50
CA LYS A 113 2.74 -21.22 -2.14
C LYS A 113 1.85 -20.04 -2.58
N VAL A 114 2.45 -19.05 -3.23
CA VAL A 114 1.78 -17.87 -3.79
C VAL A 114 2.24 -17.59 -5.23
N SER A 115 1.66 -16.59 -5.89
CA SER A 115 2.10 -16.20 -7.25
C SER A 115 3.37 -15.33 -7.21
N GLU A 116 4.14 -15.30 -8.31
CA GLU A 116 5.31 -14.41 -8.45
C GLU A 116 4.98 -12.92 -8.37
N GLU A 117 3.75 -12.54 -8.77
CA GLU A 117 3.27 -11.15 -8.65
C GLU A 117 2.98 -10.81 -7.19
N THR A 118 2.50 -11.78 -6.40
CA THR A 118 2.33 -11.64 -4.95
C THR A 118 3.68 -11.44 -4.25
N VAL A 119 4.72 -12.21 -4.64
CA VAL A 119 6.08 -12.01 -4.10
C VAL A 119 6.63 -10.64 -4.46
N LYS A 120 6.46 -10.20 -5.70
CA LYS A 120 6.89 -8.87 -6.16
C LYS A 120 6.21 -7.76 -5.37
N PHE A 121 4.89 -7.85 -5.20
CA PHE A 121 4.11 -6.88 -4.45
C PHE A 121 4.63 -6.73 -3.00
N HIS A 122 4.88 -7.83 -2.30
CA HIS A 122 5.43 -7.77 -0.94
C HIS A 122 6.88 -7.23 -0.91
N MET A 123 7.72 -7.58 -1.89
CA MET A 123 9.06 -7.00 -1.99
C MET A 123 9.03 -5.49 -2.25
N GLU A 124 8.14 -5.00 -3.12
CA GLU A 124 7.97 -3.57 -3.42
C GLU A 124 7.50 -2.78 -2.20
N ASN A 125 6.54 -3.31 -1.44
CA ASN A 125 6.12 -2.68 -0.19
C ASN A 125 7.23 -2.69 0.85
N ALA A 126 7.99 -3.79 0.97
CA ALA A 126 9.11 -3.87 1.89
C ALA A 126 10.19 -2.83 1.55
N LEU A 127 10.53 -2.67 0.27
CA LEU A 127 11.45 -1.65 -0.22
C LEU A 127 10.96 -0.24 0.14
N GLN A 128 9.69 0.04 -0.09
CA GLN A 128 9.09 1.34 0.22
C GLN A 128 9.12 1.64 1.73
N LYS A 129 8.73 0.67 2.57
CA LYS A 129 8.72 0.82 4.04
C LYS A 129 10.11 1.02 4.61
N LEU A 130 11.10 0.28 4.10
CA LEU A 130 12.50 0.40 4.51
C LEU A 130 13.25 1.57 3.84
N LYS A 131 12.58 2.31 2.94
CA LYS A 131 13.19 3.37 2.12
C LYS A 131 14.43 2.88 1.36
N ALA A 132 14.41 1.63 0.92
CA ALA A 132 15.48 0.99 0.17
C ALA A 132 15.24 1.13 -1.34
N VAL A 133 16.31 1.38 -2.09
CA VAL A 133 16.25 1.52 -3.55
C VAL A 133 16.39 0.18 -4.29
N ASN A 134 16.84 -0.86 -3.60
CA ASN A 134 16.98 -2.20 -4.17
C ASN A 134 16.87 -3.30 -3.12
N ARG A 135 16.67 -4.55 -3.59
CA ARG A 135 16.50 -5.75 -2.77
C ARG A 135 17.64 -5.95 -1.76
N ALA A 136 18.89 -5.79 -2.20
CA ALA A 136 20.05 -6.02 -1.34
C ALA A 136 20.10 -5.00 -0.20
N GLN A 137 19.81 -3.73 -0.49
CA GLN A 137 19.70 -2.69 0.52
C GLN A 137 18.55 -2.95 1.48
N ALA A 138 17.38 -3.38 0.99
CA ALA A 138 16.26 -3.74 1.87
C ALA A 138 16.62 -4.87 2.83
N VAL A 139 17.29 -5.91 2.34
CA VAL A 139 17.78 -7.01 3.19
C VAL A 139 18.76 -6.50 4.24
N ALA A 140 19.72 -5.65 3.85
CA ALA A 140 20.71 -5.08 4.77
C ALA A 140 20.04 -4.25 5.89
N ILE A 141 19.13 -3.34 5.53
CA ILE A 141 18.38 -2.52 6.50
C ILE A 141 17.52 -3.41 7.41
N ALA A 142 16.84 -4.42 6.86
CA ALA A 142 16.01 -5.33 7.64
C ALA A 142 16.84 -6.18 8.63
N MET A 143 18.09 -6.50 8.30
CA MET A 143 19.02 -7.16 9.22
C MET A 143 19.54 -6.20 10.30
N GLU A 144 19.91 -4.97 9.93
CA GLU A 144 20.40 -3.95 10.86
C GLU A 144 19.38 -3.61 11.95
N HIS A 145 18.09 -3.65 11.62
CA HIS A 145 17.00 -3.41 12.55
C HIS A 145 16.44 -4.68 13.21
N ASP A 146 17.12 -5.83 13.12
CA ASP A 146 16.70 -7.12 13.70
C ASP A 146 15.29 -7.59 13.27
N LEU A 147 14.84 -7.17 12.09
CA LEU A 147 13.52 -7.51 11.54
C LEU A 147 13.50 -8.92 10.91
N LEU A 148 14.68 -9.47 10.58
CA LEU A 148 14.87 -10.81 10.03
C LEU A 148 15.42 -11.77 11.08
N LYS A 149 14.69 -12.01 12.18
CA LYS A 149 15.09 -13.01 13.19
C LYS A 149 15.18 -14.41 12.57
N ALA A 150 16.18 -15.18 13.03
CA ALA A 150 16.41 -16.58 12.68
C ALA A 150 15.18 -17.45 12.95
#